data_AF-A0A3N5MWZ1-F1
#
_entry.id   AF-A0A3N5MWZ1-F1
#
_cell.length_a   1.000
_cell.length_b   1.000
_cell.length_c   1.000
_cell.angle_alpha   90.00
_cell.angle_beta   90.00
_cell.angle_gamma   90.00
#
_symmetry.space_group_name_H-M   'P 1'
#
loop_
_entity.id
_entity.type
_entity.pdbx_description
1 polymer ?
#
loop_
_entity_poly.entity_id
_entity_poly.type
_entity_poly.pdbx_seq_one_letter_code
_entity_poly.pdbx_strand_id
1 'polypeptide(L)'
;KIVGVDLSGREAGSRPVSFIDRCPQCGTPLVQKEEEAAHYCPNQNGCPPQIKGRIEHFISRRAMDINAAGATIDQLFRKELVRNPADLYVLDRATVATLERFGEKSAQNLVGSIEESKKVPFPRVLYALGIRYVGETVARRLAEEFGSLDKLVDADLETLTEVNEIGERIARSVISWFSDPANREMVEQLRARGVQFEMEGKKEPVSTELAGKTFVISGVFAAHSREELQALIERHGGRFSGSISSKTDYVLAGENMGPSKYEKARKLGIPIISEYDFLSMIP
;
A
#
# COMPACT_ATOMS: atom_id res chain seq x y z
N LYS A 1 27.57 -1.99 13.20
CA LYS A 1 28.07 -0.93 12.28
C LYS A 1 29.56 -0.80 12.49
N ILE A 2 30.37 -0.95 11.44
CA ILE A 2 31.81 -0.66 11.53
C ILE A 2 31.95 0.87 11.60
N VAL A 3 32.63 1.40 12.62
CA VAL A 3 32.75 2.85 12.87
C VAL A 3 34.07 3.45 12.36
N GLY A 4 35.03 2.59 12.01
CA GLY A 4 36.34 2.98 11.50
C GLY A 4 37.18 1.73 11.24
N VAL A 5 38.32 1.94 10.58
CA VAL A 5 39.32 0.89 10.34
C VAL A 5 40.60 1.32 11.05
N ASP A 6 41.13 0.46 11.92
CA ASP A 6 42.47 0.65 12.47
C ASP A 6 43.52 0.29 11.40
N LEU A 7 44.23 1.29 10.92
CA LEU A 7 45.25 1.12 9.89
C LEU A 7 46.57 0.57 10.45
N SER A 8 46.81 0.73 11.76
CA SER A 8 48.06 0.28 12.39
C SER A 8 48.15 -1.25 12.48
N GLY A 9 47.01 -1.94 12.55
CA GLY A 9 46.90 -3.39 12.51
C GLY A 9 46.70 -3.99 11.12
N ARG A 10 46.86 -3.21 10.03
CA ARG A 10 46.63 -3.72 8.67
C ARG A 10 47.77 -4.64 8.24
N GLU A 11 47.46 -5.93 8.06
CA GLU A 11 48.41 -6.90 7.54
C GLU A 11 48.91 -6.54 6.13
N ALA A 12 50.21 -6.68 5.91
CA ALA A 12 50.82 -6.53 4.60
C ALA A 12 50.29 -7.63 3.65
N GLY A 13 49.62 -7.22 2.56
CA GLY A 13 48.96 -8.14 1.62
C GLY A 13 47.43 -8.10 1.66
N SER A 14 46.83 -7.33 2.58
CA SER A 14 45.39 -7.05 2.61
C SER A 14 44.91 -6.54 1.23
N ARG A 15 43.88 -7.19 0.67
CA ARG A 15 43.29 -6.80 -0.63
C ARG A 15 42.06 -5.91 -0.43
N PRO A 16 41.78 -4.98 -1.37
CA PRO A 16 40.51 -4.28 -1.40
C PRO A 16 39.33 -5.25 -1.48
N VAL A 17 38.22 -4.91 -0.83
CA VAL A 17 36.96 -5.64 -1.00
C VAL A 17 36.50 -5.45 -2.44
N SER A 18 36.36 -6.56 -3.17
CA SER A 18 35.68 -6.59 -4.46
C SER A 18 34.24 -7.01 -4.23
N PHE A 19 33.30 -6.21 -4.71
CA PHE A 19 31.91 -6.63 -4.74
C PHE A 19 31.74 -7.75 -5.78
N ILE A 20 30.91 -8.73 -5.44
CA ILE A 20 30.52 -9.76 -6.40
C ILE A 20 29.78 -9.13 -7.58
N ASP A 21 30.00 -9.65 -8.78
CA ASP A 21 29.37 -9.18 -10.02
C ASP A 21 28.13 -10.01 -10.39
N ARG A 22 27.94 -11.16 -9.74
CA ARG A 22 26.83 -12.09 -9.95
C ARG A 22 26.12 -12.42 -8.66
N CYS A 23 24.80 -12.58 -8.75
CA CYS A 23 23.97 -12.96 -7.63
C CYS A 23 24.38 -14.34 -7.11
N PRO A 24 24.68 -14.50 -5.79
CA PRO A 24 25.12 -15.77 -5.24
C PRO A 24 23.98 -16.80 -5.14
N GLN A 25 22.74 -16.40 -5.43
CA GLN A 25 21.54 -17.24 -5.33
C GLN A 25 21.03 -17.72 -6.70
N CYS A 26 21.22 -16.94 -7.77
CA CYS A 26 20.70 -17.29 -9.10
C CYS A 26 21.69 -17.03 -10.25
N GLY A 27 22.92 -16.56 -9.97
CA GLY A 27 23.96 -16.33 -10.97
C GLY A 27 23.73 -15.14 -11.92
N THR A 28 22.60 -14.45 -11.81
CA THR A 28 22.27 -13.27 -12.64
C THR A 28 23.28 -12.14 -12.39
N PRO A 29 23.82 -11.48 -13.44
CA PRO A 29 24.66 -10.30 -13.27
C PRO A 29 23.97 -9.24 -12.41
N LEU A 30 24.67 -8.74 -11.40
CA LEU A 30 24.16 -7.70 -10.53
C LEU A 30 24.19 -6.36 -11.25
N VAL A 31 23.19 -5.53 -10.98
CA VAL A 31 23.10 -4.16 -11.49
C VAL A 31 23.34 -3.18 -10.35
N GLN A 32 24.11 -2.14 -10.65
CA GLN A 32 24.26 -0.97 -9.79
C GLN A 32 23.66 0.22 -10.54
N LYS A 33 22.73 0.94 -9.92
CA LYS A 33 22.22 2.19 -10.51
C LYS A 33 23.21 3.30 -10.22
N GLU A 34 23.35 4.26 -11.15
CA GLU A 34 24.35 5.33 -11.06
C GLU A 34 24.29 6.14 -9.74
N GLU A 35 23.11 6.24 -9.14
CA GLU A 35 22.87 6.97 -7.88
C GLU A 35 22.82 6.07 -6.63
N GLU A 36 22.96 4.75 -6.76
CA GLU A 36 22.82 3.79 -5.65
C GLU A 36 24.16 3.07 -5.37
N ALA A 37 24.60 3.08 -4.11
CA ALA A 37 25.82 2.36 -3.69
C ALA A 37 25.63 0.83 -3.66
N ALA A 38 24.39 0.35 -3.67
CA ALA A 38 24.05 -1.05 -3.54
C ALA A 38 23.96 -1.75 -4.90
N HIS A 39 24.37 -3.02 -4.91
CA HIS A 39 24.21 -3.93 -6.05
C HIS A 39 22.93 -4.74 -5.86
N TYR A 40 22.14 -4.88 -6.92
CA TYR A 40 20.85 -5.57 -6.89
C TYR A 40 20.79 -6.67 -7.93
N CYS A 41 20.11 -7.77 -7.58
CA CYS A 41 19.77 -8.81 -8.56
C CYS A 41 18.54 -8.37 -9.36
N PRO A 42 18.64 -8.18 -10.69
CA PRO A 42 17.51 -7.76 -11.52
C PRO A 42 16.52 -8.90 -11.82
N ASN A 43 16.90 -10.15 -11.54
CA ASN A 43 16.03 -11.32 -11.73
C ASN A 43 14.96 -11.39 -10.63
N GLN A 44 13.90 -10.61 -10.80
CA GLN A 44 12.81 -10.56 -9.84
C GLN A 44 12.02 -11.88 -9.80
N ASN A 45 11.77 -12.49 -10.97
CA ASN A 45 10.84 -13.62 -11.09
C ASN A 45 11.49 -14.99 -10.85
N GLY A 46 12.82 -15.11 -10.96
CA GLY A 46 13.53 -16.38 -10.81
C GLY A 46 14.52 -16.45 -9.65
N CYS A 47 14.80 -15.35 -8.94
CA CYS A 47 15.77 -15.36 -7.84
C CYS A 47 15.10 -15.79 -6.52
N PRO A 48 15.54 -16.89 -5.86
CA PRO A 48 14.92 -17.39 -4.64
C PRO A 48 14.70 -16.35 -3.51
N PRO A 49 15.67 -15.50 -3.13
CA PRO A 49 15.43 -14.46 -2.13
C PRO A 49 14.45 -13.38 -2.60
N GLN A 50 14.38 -13.06 -3.89
CA GLN A 50 13.41 -12.08 -4.42
C GLN A 50 11.98 -12.64 -4.33
N ILE A 51 11.81 -13.91 -4.72
CA ILE A 51 10.52 -14.60 -4.63
C ILE A 51 10.05 -14.65 -3.17
N LYS A 52 10.89 -15.18 -2.26
CA LYS A 52 10.55 -15.27 -0.84
C LYS A 52 10.30 -13.89 -0.22
N GLY A 53 11.13 -12.89 -0.54
CA GLY A 53 10.97 -11.53 -0.04
C GLY A 53 9.65 -10.87 -0.47
N ARG A 54 9.19 -11.12 -1.70
CA ARG A 54 7.87 -10.63 -2.16
C ARG A 54 6.72 -11.31 -1.41
N ILE A 55 6.82 -12.62 -1.19
CA ILE A 55 5.81 -13.36 -0.43
C ILE A 55 5.81 -12.88 1.03
N GLU A 56 6.98 -12.70 1.63
CA GLU A 56 7.14 -12.14 2.99
C GLU A 56 6.56 -10.74 3.12
N HIS A 57 6.76 -9.88 2.13
CA HIS A 57 6.12 -8.57 2.05
C HIS A 57 4.60 -8.69 1.98
N PHE A 58 4.10 -9.55 1.08
CA PHE A 58 2.67 -9.78 0.86
C PHE A 58 1.95 -10.23 2.13
N ILE A 59 2.53 -11.18 2.89
CA ILE A 59 1.92 -11.68 4.14
C ILE A 59 2.04 -10.71 5.32
N SER A 60 2.84 -9.64 5.20
CA SER A 60 3.17 -8.78 6.33
C SER A 60 1.94 -8.10 6.96
N ARG A 61 2.06 -7.72 8.24
CA ARG A 61 0.97 -7.13 9.03
C ARG A 61 0.28 -5.92 8.38
N ARG A 62 1.03 -5.09 7.64
CA ARG A 62 0.47 -3.92 6.94
C ARG A 62 -0.06 -4.23 5.55
N ALA A 63 0.33 -5.37 4.99
CA ALA A 63 -0.14 -5.90 3.72
C ALA A 63 -1.35 -6.81 3.97
N MET A 64 -1.26 -8.11 3.69
CA MET A 64 -2.38 -9.06 3.81
C MET A 64 -2.58 -9.63 5.21
N ASP A 65 -1.68 -9.36 6.16
CA ASP A 65 -1.76 -9.82 7.56
C ASP A 65 -2.00 -11.33 7.71
N ILE A 66 -1.25 -12.12 6.92
CA ILE A 66 -1.31 -13.58 6.95
C ILE A 66 -0.34 -14.07 8.02
N ASN A 67 -0.80 -14.98 8.88
CA ASN A 67 -0.04 -15.46 10.04
C ASN A 67 1.01 -16.50 9.64
N ALA A 68 2.05 -16.06 8.94
CA ALA A 68 3.22 -16.85 8.57
C ALA A 68 4.51 -16.11 8.93
N ALA A 69 5.54 -16.86 9.30
CA ALA A 69 6.89 -16.34 9.46
C ALA A 69 7.71 -16.59 8.18
N GLY A 70 8.81 -15.84 7.98
CA GLY A 70 9.72 -16.07 6.86
C GLY A 70 10.25 -17.50 6.78
N ALA A 71 10.45 -18.16 7.93
CA ALA A 71 10.83 -19.58 7.97
C ALA A 71 9.75 -20.50 7.37
N THR A 72 8.46 -20.17 7.52
CA THR A 72 7.36 -20.91 6.90
C THR A 72 7.38 -20.71 5.39
N ILE A 73 7.60 -19.48 4.92
CA ILE A 73 7.70 -19.17 3.49
C ILE A 73 8.89 -19.90 2.85
N ASP A 74 10.02 -19.96 3.55
CA ASP A 74 11.20 -20.70 3.09
C ASP A 74 10.91 -22.20 2.95
N GLN A 75 10.19 -22.82 3.89
CA GLN A 75 9.78 -24.22 3.79
C GLN A 75 8.80 -24.46 2.62
N LEU A 76 7.77 -23.61 2.49
CA LEU A 76 6.79 -23.69 1.40
C LEU A 76 7.48 -23.55 0.03
N PHE A 77 8.42 -22.62 -0.09
CA PHE A 77 9.19 -22.42 -1.32
C PHE A 77 10.09 -23.61 -1.65
N ARG A 78 10.81 -24.16 -0.66
CA ARG A 78 11.71 -25.33 -0.85
C ARG A 78 10.96 -26.60 -1.23
N LYS A 79 9.74 -26.77 -0.73
CA LYS A 79 8.84 -27.87 -1.11
C LYS A 79 8.08 -27.61 -2.41
N GLU A 80 8.39 -26.50 -3.10
CA GLU A 80 7.77 -26.09 -4.37
C GLU A 80 6.25 -25.85 -4.28
N LEU A 81 5.73 -25.62 -3.07
CA LEU A 81 4.31 -25.37 -2.83
C LEU A 81 3.90 -23.93 -3.12
N VAL A 82 4.87 -23.00 -3.06
CA VAL A 82 4.64 -21.57 -3.29
C VAL A 82 5.80 -20.98 -4.09
N ARG A 83 5.48 -20.31 -5.20
CA ARG A 83 6.39 -19.55 -6.06
C ARG A 83 5.95 -18.10 -6.22
N ASN A 84 4.69 -17.79 -5.94
CA ASN A 84 4.18 -16.42 -5.90
C ASN A 84 3.07 -16.29 -4.82
N PRO A 85 2.67 -15.07 -4.44
CA PRO A 85 1.59 -14.83 -3.48
C PRO A 85 0.26 -15.55 -3.74
N ALA A 86 -0.15 -15.75 -5.00
CA ALA A 86 -1.40 -16.40 -5.34
C ALA A 86 -1.43 -17.88 -4.94
N ASP A 87 -0.27 -18.55 -4.95
CA ASP A 87 -0.14 -19.96 -4.54
C ASP A 87 -0.52 -20.17 -3.05
N LEU A 88 -0.44 -19.13 -2.21
CA LEU A 88 -0.90 -19.23 -0.82
C LEU A 88 -2.37 -19.62 -0.73
N TYR A 89 -3.20 -19.15 -1.67
CA TYR A 89 -4.65 -19.33 -1.67
C TYR A 89 -5.10 -20.69 -2.23
N VAL A 90 -4.16 -21.57 -2.60
CA VAL A 90 -4.45 -22.97 -2.96
C VAL A 90 -3.99 -23.97 -1.91
N LEU A 91 -3.29 -23.50 -0.87
CA LEU A 91 -2.80 -24.36 0.21
C LEU A 91 -3.97 -24.90 1.04
N ASP A 92 -4.04 -26.22 1.17
CA ASP A 92 -4.94 -26.88 2.11
C ASP A 92 -4.23 -27.25 3.43
N ARG A 93 -5.04 -27.56 4.44
CA ARG A 93 -4.54 -27.89 5.78
C ARG A 93 -3.64 -29.11 5.78
N ALA A 94 -3.99 -30.14 5.00
CA ALA A 94 -3.23 -31.38 4.93
C ALA A 94 -1.82 -31.12 4.38
N THR A 95 -1.71 -30.31 3.33
CA THR A 95 -0.46 -29.89 2.71
C THR A 95 0.40 -29.10 3.69
N VAL A 96 -0.19 -28.12 4.39
CA VAL A 96 0.52 -27.30 5.38
C VAL A 96 0.95 -28.13 6.61
N ALA A 97 0.18 -29.15 7.01
CA ALA A 97 0.54 -30.03 8.10
C ALA A 97 1.78 -30.91 7.79
N THR A 98 2.19 -31.03 6.53
CA THR A 98 3.44 -31.72 6.14
C THR A 98 4.72 -30.91 6.37
N LEU A 99 4.59 -29.64 6.79
CA LEU A 99 5.73 -28.77 7.08
C LEU A 99 6.39 -29.16 8.41
N GLU A 100 7.69 -28.92 8.51
CA GLU A 100 8.43 -29.17 9.75
C GLU A 100 7.91 -28.23 10.84
N ARG A 101 7.65 -28.80 12.02
CA ARG A 101 7.13 -28.10 13.21
C ARG A 101 5.74 -27.49 13.03
N PHE A 102 4.96 -27.98 12.07
CA PHE A 102 3.53 -27.67 11.97
C PHE A 102 2.70 -28.77 12.64
N GLY A 103 1.92 -28.39 13.65
CA GLY A 103 0.81 -29.21 14.15
C GLY A 103 -0.50 -28.83 13.45
N GLU A 104 -1.51 -29.69 13.58
CA GLU A 104 -2.83 -29.50 12.96
C GLU A 104 -3.43 -28.10 13.24
N LYS A 105 -3.32 -27.62 14.48
CA LYS A 105 -3.79 -26.30 14.88
C LYS A 105 -3.02 -25.17 14.19
N SER A 106 -1.71 -25.28 14.04
CA SER A 106 -0.89 -24.27 13.34
C SER A 106 -1.23 -24.23 11.85
N ALA A 107 -1.44 -25.39 11.23
CA ALA A 107 -1.87 -25.50 9.83
C ALA A 107 -3.26 -24.85 9.64
N GLN A 108 -4.21 -25.17 10.53
CA GLN A 108 -5.53 -24.55 10.53
C GLN A 108 -5.46 -23.03 10.70
N ASN A 109 -4.61 -22.52 11.60
CA ASN A 109 -4.44 -21.09 11.82
C ASN A 109 -3.88 -20.37 10.58
N LEU A 110 -2.88 -20.96 9.90
CA LEU A 110 -2.32 -20.39 8.68
C LEU A 110 -3.37 -20.32 7.58
N VAL A 111 -4.02 -21.45 7.25
CA VAL A 111 -5.07 -21.50 6.22
C VAL A 111 -6.23 -20.56 6.57
N GLY A 112 -6.63 -20.52 7.85
CA GLY A 112 -7.64 -19.58 8.33
C GLY A 112 -7.26 -18.11 8.13
N SER A 113 -6.00 -17.75 8.39
CA SER A 113 -5.52 -16.37 8.15
C SER A 113 -5.43 -16.02 6.65
N ILE A 114 -5.12 -17.00 5.79
CA ILE A 114 -5.15 -16.82 4.33
C ILE A 114 -6.58 -16.53 3.87
N GLU A 115 -7.56 -17.29 4.35
CA GLU A 115 -8.97 -17.03 4.04
C GLU A 115 -9.45 -15.67 4.56
N GLU A 116 -9.11 -15.30 5.79
CA GLU A 116 -9.47 -13.99 6.35
C GLU A 116 -8.84 -12.83 5.56
N SER A 117 -7.62 -13.02 5.06
CA SER A 117 -6.91 -11.99 4.28
C SER A 117 -7.63 -11.55 3.01
N LYS A 118 -8.58 -12.34 2.50
CA LYS A 118 -9.39 -11.98 1.32
C LYS A 118 -10.25 -10.73 1.57
N LYS A 119 -10.57 -10.44 2.83
CA LYS A 119 -11.34 -9.25 3.26
C LYS A 119 -10.47 -8.01 3.48
N VAL A 120 -9.15 -8.10 3.25
CA VAL A 120 -8.26 -6.96 3.40
C VAL A 120 -8.65 -5.87 2.38
N PRO A 121 -8.80 -4.60 2.81
CA PRO A 121 -9.21 -3.53 1.91
C PRO A 121 -8.24 -3.32 0.74
N PHE A 122 -8.77 -2.93 -0.42
CA PHE A 122 -8.01 -2.72 -1.65
C PHE A 122 -6.71 -1.88 -1.49
N PRO A 123 -6.67 -0.76 -0.73
CA PRO A 123 -5.43 -0.01 -0.49
C PRO A 123 -4.27 -0.88 0.04
N ARG A 124 -4.59 -1.81 0.94
CA ARG A 124 -3.61 -2.72 1.54
C ARG A 124 -3.26 -3.87 0.61
N VAL A 125 -4.21 -4.34 -0.20
CA VAL A 125 -3.94 -5.31 -1.27
C VAL A 125 -2.98 -4.72 -2.30
N LEU A 126 -3.21 -3.48 -2.74
CA LEU A 126 -2.33 -2.78 -3.68
C LEU A 126 -0.91 -2.59 -3.11
N TYR A 127 -0.81 -2.27 -1.81
CA TYR A 127 0.47 -2.26 -1.11
C TYR A 127 1.14 -3.65 -1.09
N ALA A 128 0.36 -4.72 -0.85
CA ALA A 128 0.84 -6.09 -0.80
C ALA A 128 1.44 -6.59 -2.12
N LEU A 129 0.99 -6.07 -3.27
CA LEU A 129 1.54 -6.41 -4.59
C LEU A 129 3.04 -6.07 -4.74
N GLY A 130 3.58 -5.18 -3.88
CA GLY A 130 5.01 -4.93 -3.81
C GLY A 130 5.56 -4.18 -5.03
N ILE A 131 4.75 -3.31 -5.65
CA ILE A 131 5.16 -2.47 -6.77
C ILE A 131 6.28 -1.53 -6.30
N ARG A 132 7.39 -1.46 -7.05
CA ARG A 132 8.55 -0.65 -6.65
C ARG A 132 8.13 0.82 -6.48
N TYR A 133 8.59 1.46 -5.41
CA TYR A 133 8.25 2.84 -5.01
C TYR A 133 6.80 3.06 -4.53
N VAL A 134 5.93 2.05 -4.59
CA VAL A 134 4.56 2.14 -4.07
C VAL A 134 4.55 1.65 -2.62
N GLY A 135 4.79 2.58 -1.70
CA GLY A 135 4.61 2.35 -0.26
C GLY A 135 3.15 2.42 0.17
N GLU A 136 2.87 2.19 1.45
CA GLU A 136 1.53 2.19 2.05
C GLU A 136 0.74 3.48 1.74
N THR A 137 1.37 4.65 1.87
CA THR A 137 0.74 5.94 1.55
C THR A 137 0.39 6.05 0.07
N VAL A 138 1.32 5.67 -0.82
CA VAL A 138 1.12 5.75 -2.28
C VAL A 138 0.04 4.78 -2.73
N ALA A 139 0.05 3.55 -2.23
CA ALA A 139 -0.98 2.55 -2.51
C ALA A 139 -2.37 3.04 -2.11
N ARG A 140 -2.49 3.67 -0.94
CA ARG A 140 -3.74 4.27 -0.49
C ARG A 140 -4.21 5.41 -1.40
N ARG A 141 -3.33 6.32 -1.81
CA ARG A 141 -3.68 7.40 -2.74
C ARG A 141 -4.16 6.89 -4.09
N LEU A 142 -3.45 5.91 -4.66
CA LEU A 142 -3.86 5.25 -5.90
C LEU A 142 -5.22 4.56 -5.73
N ALA A 143 -5.43 3.82 -4.65
CA ALA A 143 -6.70 3.14 -4.41
C ALA A 143 -7.87 4.13 -4.19
N GLU A 144 -7.64 5.23 -3.46
CA GLU A 144 -8.63 6.29 -3.24
C GLU A 144 -9.01 7.00 -4.55
N GLU A 145 -8.04 7.31 -5.41
CA GLU A 145 -8.25 8.02 -6.67
C GLU A 145 -8.96 7.14 -7.72
N PHE A 146 -8.46 5.93 -7.94
CA PHE A 146 -8.95 5.06 -9.02
C PHE A 146 -10.14 4.20 -8.59
N GLY A 147 -10.26 3.86 -7.31
CA GLY A 147 -11.37 3.07 -6.77
C GLY A 147 -11.35 1.58 -7.11
N SER A 148 -10.69 1.17 -8.19
CA SER A 148 -10.47 -0.24 -8.54
C SER A 148 -9.12 -0.44 -9.23
N LEU A 149 -8.61 -1.67 -9.18
CA LEU A 149 -7.39 -2.05 -9.87
C LEU A 149 -7.53 -1.88 -11.39
N ASP A 150 -8.68 -2.23 -11.96
CA ASP A 150 -8.89 -2.15 -13.42
C ASP A 150 -8.76 -0.71 -13.91
N LYS A 151 -9.35 0.25 -13.19
CA LYS A 151 -9.19 1.69 -13.49
C LYS A 151 -7.75 2.18 -13.32
N LEU A 152 -7.02 1.65 -12.32
CA LEU A 152 -5.61 1.97 -12.12
C LEU A 152 -4.73 1.45 -13.27
N VAL A 153 -5.02 0.24 -13.76
CA VAL A 153 -4.26 -0.42 -14.84
C VAL A 153 -4.48 0.26 -16.19
N ASP A 154 -5.69 0.77 -16.42
CA ASP A 154 -6.05 1.48 -17.65
C ASP A 154 -5.55 2.94 -17.68
N ALA A 155 -5.09 3.48 -16.53
CA ALA A 155 -4.60 4.84 -16.44
C ALA A 155 -3.26 5.03 -17.17
N ASP A 156 -3.15 6.10 -17.94
CA ASP A 156 -1.91 6.47 -18.62
C ASP A 156 -0.94 7.22 -17.70
N LEU A 157 0.26 7.51 -18.23
CA LEU A 157 1.31 8.18 -17.47
C LEU A 157 0.87 9.55 -16.97
N GLU A 158 0.17 10.32 -17.80
CA GLU A 158 -0.29 11.67 -17.46
C GLU A 158 -1.28 11.61 -16.30
N THR A 159 -2.33 10.79 -16.42
CA THR A 159 -3.35 10.57 -15.39
C THR A 159 -2.73 10.12 -14.06
N LEU A 160 -1.78 9.18 -14.09
CA LEU A 160 -1.10 8.72 -12.88
C LEU A 160 -0.28 9.82 -12.21
N THR A 161 0.31 10.74 -12.97
CA THR A 161 1.10 11.85 -12.43
C THR A 161 0.28 13.02 -11.90
N GLU A 162 -1.02 13.10 -12.24
CA GLU A 162 -1.94 14.08 -11.66
C GLU A 162 -2.29 13.77 -10.20
N VAL A 163 -2.15 12.51 -9.79
CA VAL A 163 -2.42 12.07 -8.42
C VAL A 163 -1.40 12.68 -7.46
N ASN A 164 -1.89 13.27 -6.38
CA ASN A 164 -1.04 13.92 -5.39
C ASN A 164 0.02 12.95 -4.83
N GLU A 165 1.27 13.42 -4.72
CA GLU A 165 2.45 12.66 -4.28
C GLU A 165 2.95 11.59 -5.27
N ILE A 166 2.37 11.51 -6.48
CA ILE A 166 2.77 10.54 -7.50
C ILE A 166 3.57 11.24 -8.60
N GLY A 167 4.90 11.15 -8.49
CA GLY A 167 5.80 11.59 -9.55
C GLY A 167 5.96 10.55 -10.66
N GLU A 168 6.56 10.98 -11.78
CA GLU A 168 6.80 10.18 -12.98
C GLU A 168 7.46 8.82 -12.69
N ARG A 169 8.41 8.77 -11.74
CA ARG A 169 9.09 7.53 -11.35
C ARG A 169 8.15 6.48 -10.76
N ILE A 170 7.16 6.90 -9.96
CA ILE A 170 6.16 6.00 -9.38
C ILE A 170 5.20 5.55 -10.47
N ALA A 171 4.68 6.49 -11.27
CA ALA A 171 3.75 6.19 -12.36
C ALA A 171 4.34 5.19 -13.37
N ARG A 172 5.59 5.41 -13.82
CA ARG A 172 6.31 4.45 -14.68
C ARG A 172 6.51 3.09 -14.03
N SER A 173 6.71 3.05 -12.70
CA SER A 173 6.86 1.80 -11.96
C SER A 173 5.55 1.00 -11.93
N VAL A 174 4.42 1.68 -11.73
CA VAL A 174 3.08 1.06 -11.80
C VAL A 174 2.82 0.50 -13.20
N ILE A 175 2.97 1.30 -14.25
CA ILE A 175 2.77 0.87 -15.64
C ILE A 175 3.68 -0.31 -15.99
N SER A 176 4.97 -0.23 -15.62
CA SER A 176 5.95 -1.29 -15.88
C SER A 176 5.63 -2.58 -15.14
N TRP A 177 5.13 -2.49 -13.90
CA TRP A 177 4.74 -3.67 -13.14
C TRP A 177 3.55 -4.39 -13.79
N PHE A 178 2.54 -3.63 -14.23
CA PHE A 178 1.39 -4.19 -14.93
C PHE A 178 1.66 -4.51 -16.40
N SER A 179 2.81 -4.18 -16.99
CA SER A 179 3.14 -4.62 -18.36
C SER A 179 3.77 -6.02 -18.39
N ASP A 180 4.25 -6.53 -17.24
CA ASP A 180 4.75 -7.91 -17.09
C ASP A 180 3.57 -8.90 -17.06
N PRO A 181 3.47 -9.85 -18.02
CA PRO A 181 2.42 -10.85 -18.04
C PRO A 181 2.35 -11.71 -16.77
N ALA A 182 3.48 -12.00 -16.13
CA ALA A 182 3.49 -12.82 -14.91
C ALA A 182 2.80 -12.12 -13.73
N ASN A 183 2.93 -10.79 -13.65
CA ASN A 183 2.25 -10.00 -12.63
C ASN A 183 0.74 -9.94 -12.88
N ARG A 184 0.32 -9.79 -14.15
CA ARG A 184 -1.11 -9.85 -14.53
C ARG A 184 -1.72 -11.20 -14.19
N GLU A 185 -1.04 -12.28 -14.54
CA GLU A 185 -1.49 -13.64 -14.25
C GLU A 185 -1.65 -13.86 -12.75
N MET A 186 -0.67 -13.45 -11.94
CA MET A 186 -0.76 -13.52 -10.48
C MET A 186 -1.96 -12.74 -9.92
N VAL A 187 -2.23 -11.53 -10.43
CA VAL A 187 -3.39 -10.72 -10.03
C VAL A 187 -4.69 -11.45 -10.35
N GLU A 188 -4.83 -12.02 -11.54
CA GLU A 188 -6.04 -12.75 -11.92
C GLU A 188 -6.22 -14.04 -11.11
N GLN A 189 -5.13 -14.73 -10.76
CA GLN A 189 -5.18 -15.84 -9.82
C GLN A 189 -5.67 -15.40 -8.43
N LEU A 190 -5.17 -14.28 -7.90
CA LEU A 190 -5.64 -13.70 -6.63
C LEU A 190 -7.13 -13.32 -6.71
N ARG A 191 -7.55 -12.68 -7.81
CA ARG A 191 -8.94 -12.26 -8.06
C ARG A 191 -9.87 -13.48 -8.07
N ALA A 192 -9.49 -14.54 -8.79
CA ALA A 192 -10.23 -15.80 -8.85
C ALA A 192 -10.37 -16.49 -7.48
N ARG A 193 -9.50 -16.16 -6.51
CA ARG A 193 -9.54 -16.68 -5.14
C ARG A 193 -10.29 -15.77 -4.17
N GLY A 194 -10.83 -14.65 -4.64
CA GLY A 194 -11.69 -13.74 -3.87
C GLY A 194 -10.94 -12.60 -3.16
N VAL A 195 -9.69 -12.33 -3.54
CA VAL A 195 -8.98 -11.13 -3.06
C VAL A 195 -9.63 -9.87 -3.64
N GLN A 196 -9.86 -8.87 -2.79
CA GLN A 196 -10.54 -7.64 -3.16
C GLN A 196 -9.61 -6.65 -3.88
N PHE A 197 -9.98 -6.28 -5.11
CA PHE A 197 -9.27 -5.31 -5.95
C PHE A 197 -10.06 -4.03 -6.21
N GLU A 198 -11.12 -3.83 -5.45
CA GLU A 198 -11.98 -2.67 -5.53
C GLU A 198 -12.15 -2.09 -4.13
N MET A 199 -12.20 -0.77 -4.03
CA MET A 199 -12.72 -0.10 -2.85
C MET A 199 -14.13 -0.65 -2.63
N GLU A 200 -14.44 -1.06 -1.41
CA GLU A 200 -15.84 -1.31 -1.04
C GLU A 200 -16.61 -0.06 -1.45
N GLY A 201 -17.59 -0.24 -2.35
CA GLY A 201 -18.26 0.86 -3.03
C GLY A 201 -18.64 1.92 -2.01
N LYS A 202 -18.38 3.20 -2.34
CA LYS A 202 -18.84 4.33 -1.51
C LYS A 202 -20.25 3.99 -1.07
N LYS A 203 -20.42 3.74 0.24
CA LYS A 203 -21.74 3.43 0.78
C LYS A 203 -22.68 4.48 0.19
N GLU A 204 -23.74 4.02 -0.46
CA GLU A 204 -24.82 4.91 -0.91
C GLU A 204 -25.01 5.96 0.17
N PRO A 205 -24.95 7.27 -0.19
CA PRO A 205 -25.06 8.32 0.80
C PRO A 205 -26.31 8.04 1.64
N VAL A 206 -26.16 7.99 2.96
CA VAL A 206 -27.29 7.81 3.87
C VAL A 206 -28.31 8.93 3.68
N SER A 207 -27.84 10.09 3.20
CA SER A 207 -28.68 11.12 2.60
C SER A 207 -27.91 11.90 1.54
N THR A 208 -28.61 12.73 0.77
CA THR A 208 -28.03 13.66 -0.21
C THR A 208 -28.09 15.11 0.26
N GLU A 209 -28.27 15.37 1.55
CA GLU A 209 -28.40 16.73 2.12
C GLU A 209 -27.17 17.60 1.84
N LEU A 210 -26.00 16.98 1.75
CA LEU A 210 -24.74 17.65 1.45
C LEU A 210 -24.34 17.54 -0.03
N ALA A 211 -25.22 17.01 -0.89
CA ALA A 211 -24.92 16.85 -2.32
C ALA A 211 -24.49 18.18 -2.96
N GLY A 212 -23.34 18.14 -3.63
CA GLY A 212 -22.77 19.31 -4.30
C GLY A 212 -22.03 20.30 -3.39
N LYS A 213 -22.05 20.10 -2.07
CA LYS A 213 -21.32 20.95 -1.10
C LYS A 213 -19.90 20.44 -0.88
N THR A 214 -18.94 21.35 -0.82
CA THR A 214 -17.53 21.06 -0.54
C THR A 214 -17.10 21.63 0.80
N PHE A 215 -16.52 20.79 1.65
CA PHE A 215 -16.10 21.11 3.01
C PHE A 215 -14.59 21.06 3.16
N VAL A 216 -14.05 21.95 4.02
CA VAL A 216 -12.66 21.90 4.49
C VAL A 216 -12.66 21.80 6.00
N ILE A 217 -11.92 20.84 6.56
CA ILE A 217 -11.84 20.62 8.02
C ILE A 217 -10.57 21.26 8.59
N SER A 218 -10.71 22.14 9.58
CA SER A 218 -9.59 22.83 10.21
C SER A 218 -9.77 23.02 11.71
N GLY A 219 -8.83 22.50 12.51
CA GLY A 219 -8.84 22.61 13.97
C GLY A 219 -8.86 21.23 14.64
N VAL A 220 -9.08 21.25 15.95
CA VAL A 220 -9.22 20.10 16.84
C VAL A 220 -10.68 19.99 17.26
N PHE A 221 -11.22 18.78 17.20
CA PHE A 221 -12.63 18.49 17.43
C PHE A 221 -12.76 17.61 18.68
N ALA A 222 -13.83 17.82 19.44
CA ALA A 222 -14.00 17.18 20.75
C ALA A 222 -14.82 15.88 20.65
N ALA A 223 -15.82 15.84 19.76
CA ALA A 223 -16.72 14.70 19.64
C ALA A 223 -16.29 13.71 18.55
N HIS A 224 -15.76 14.19 17.43
CA HIS A 224 -15.32 13.35 16.31
C HIS A 224 -13.88 13.65 15.89
N SER A 225 -13.16 12.63 15.42
CA SER A 225 -11.89 12.79 14.72
C SER A 225 -12.09 13.43 13.34
N ARG A 226 -11.01 13.93 12.74
CA ARG A 226 -11.06 14.54 11.39
C ARG A 226 -11.47 13.51 10.34
N GLU A 227 -11.00 12.28 10.52
CA GLU A 227 -11.31 11.14 9.66
C GLU A 227 -12.80 10.76 9.76
N GLU A 228 -13.38 10.78 10.96
CA GLU A 228 -14.82 10.55 11.17
C GLU A 228 -15.67 11.66 10.55
N LEU A 229 -15.26 12.93 10.70
CA LEU A 229 -15.96 14.07 10.08
C LEU A 229 -15.89 14.02 8.55
N GLN A 230 -14.73 13.63 7.99
CA GLN A 230 -14.61 13.42 6.55
C GLN A 230 -15.56 12.31 6.09
N ALA A 231 -15.61 11.18 6.79
CA ALA A 231 -16.52 10.09 6.50
C ALA A 231 -18.00 10.53 6.60
N LEU A 232 -18.38 11.35 7.58
CA LEU A 232 -19.73 11.91 7.70
C LEU A 232 -20.09 12.80 6.52
N ILE A 233 -19.20 13.72 6.13
CA ILE A 233 -19.40 14.61 4.97
C ILE A 233 -19.69 13.76 3.72
N GLU A 234 -18.86 12.76 3.46
CA GLU A 234 -18.99 11.89 2.29
C GLU A 234 -20.26 11.02 2.37
N ARG A 235 -20.60 10.50 3.56
CA ARG A 235 -21.79 9.68 3.82
C ARG A 235 -23.11 10.44 3.62
N HIS A 236 -23.11 11.76 3.67
CA HIS A 236 -24.27 12.59 3.41
C HIS A 236 -24.20 13.32 2.05
N GLY A 237 -23.33 12.86 1.15
CA GLY A 237 -23.24 13.32 -0.25
C GLY A 237 -22.32 14.52 -0.49
N GLY A 238 -21.64 15.01 0.55
CA GLY A 238 -20.69 16.11 0.48
C GLY A 238 -19.32 15.69 -0.04
N ARG A 239 -18.52 16.67 -0.44
CA ARG A 239 -17.12 16.48 -0.85
C ARG A 239 -16.18 17.08 0.18
N PHE A 240 -15.10 16.38 0.50
CA PHE A 240 -14.04 16.93 1.32
C PHE A 240 -12.89 17.49 0.46
N SER A 241 -12.33 18.62 0.87
CA SER A 241 -11.10 19.20 0.29
C SER A 241 -10.10 19.52 1.40
N GLY A 242 -8.82 19.21 1.16
CA GLY A 242 -7.74 19.56 2.10
C GLY A 242 -7.41 21.06 2.13
N SER A 243 -7.87 21.83 1.14
CA SER A 243 -7.55 23.25 0.96
C SER A 243 -8.77 24.11 0.67
N ILE A 244 -8.73 25.35 1.16
CA ILE A 244 -9.77 26.35 0.88
C ILE A 244 -9.53 26.91 -0.53
N SER A 245 -10.55 26.79 -1.38
CA SER A 245 -10.58 27.32 -2.74
C SER A 245 -11.87 28.13 -2.96
N SER A 246 -12.01 28.77 -4.12
CA SER A 246 -13.28 29.41 -4.51
C SER A 246 -14.45 28.43 -4.69
N LYS A 247 -14.18 27.12 -4.77
CA LYS A 247 -15.18 26.05 -4.84
C LYS A 247 -15.55 25.48 -3.47
N THR A 248 -14.98 25.99 -2.39
CA THR A 248 -15.27 25.53 -1.03
C THR A 248 -16.54 26.22 -0.53
N ASP A 249 -17.56 25.45 -0.15
CA ASP A 249 -18.82 25.97 0.35
C ASP A 249 -18.77 26.22 1.86
N TYR A 250 -18.07 25.37 2.62
CA TYR A 250 -17.99 25.48 4.08
C TYR A 250 -16.60 25.15 4.61
N VAL A 251 -16.23 25.83 5.70
CA VAL A 251 -15.07 25.46 6.51
C VAL A 251 -15.56 24.99 7.88
N LEU A 252 -15.37 23.70 8.17
CA LEU A 252 -15.65 23.13 9.46
C LEU A 252 -14.50 23.46 10.41
N ALA A 253 -14.77 24.33 11.38
CA ALA A 253 -13.78 24.85 12.31
C ALA A 253 -13.93 24.22 13.70
N GLY A 254 -12.87 23.58 14.16
CA GLY A 254 -12.71 23.15 15.55
C GLY A 254 -11.88 24.14 16.36
N GLU A 255 -11.56 23.79 17.60
CA GLU A 255 -10.62 24.55 18.41
C GLU A 255 -9.27 24.67 17.71
N ASN A 256 -8.58 25.80 17.91
CA ASN A 256 -7.26 26.05 17.31
C ASN A 256 -7.25 25.95 15.77
N MET A 257 -8.31 26.42 15.10
CA MET A 257 -8.31 26.60 13.66
C MET A 257 -7.10 27.47 13.23
N GLY A 258 -6.31 26.97 12.26
CA GLY A 258 -5.10 27.68 11.81
C GLY A 258 -5.40 29.09 11.25
N PRO A 259 -4.63 30.12 11.63
CA PRO A 259 -4.91 31.52 11.30
C PRO A 259 -4.93 31.78 9.78
N SER A 260 -4.05 31.11 9.02
CA SER A 260 -3.99 31.24 7.56
C SER A 260 -5.25 30.73 6.84
N LYS A 261 -5.89 29.67 7.36
CA LYS A 261 -7.16 29.16 6.83
C LYS A 261 -8.33 30.05 7.24
N TYR A 262 -8.29 30.61 8.45
CA TYR A 262 -9.31 31.54 8.93
C TYR A 262 -9.36 32.83 8.08
N GLU A 263 -8.20 33.44 7.84
CA GLU A 263 -8.10 34.63 6.99
C GLU A 263 -8.53 34.35 5.56
N LYS A 264 -8.12 33.20 5.00
CA LYS A 264 -8.48 32.81 3.63
C LYS A 264 -9.98 32.56 3.47
N ALA A 265 -10.63 31.92 4.44
CA ALA A 265 -12.07 31.73 4.46
C ALA A 265 -12.81 33.08 4.49
N ARG A 266 -12.42 34.00 5.39
CA ARG A 266 -13.03 35.35 5.45
C ARG A 266 -12.83 36.14 4.16
N LYS A 267 -11.64 36.09 3.57
CA LYS A 267 -11.33 36.82 2.32
C LYS A 267 -12.18 36.33 1.14
N LEU A 268 -12.46 35.03 1.09
CA LEU A 268 -13.27 34.43 0.03
C LEU A 268 -14.78 34.42 0.37
N GLY A 269 -15.17 34.95 1.54
CA GLY A 269 -16.57 34.98 1.98
C GLY A 269 -17.16 33.60 2.27
N ILE A 270 -16.31 32.61 2.59
CA ILE A 270 -16.74 31.22 2.82
C ILE A 270 -17.22 31.08 4.28
N PRO A 271 -18.44 30.56 4.51
CA PRO A 271 -18.96 30.29 5.84
C PRO A 271 -18.04 29.38 6.66
N ILE A 272 -17.76 29.80 7.90
CA ILE A 272 -17.07 28.99 8.90
C ILE A 272 -18.13 28.47 9.87
N ILE A 273 -18.25 27.15 9.98
CA ILE A 273 -19.27 26.46 10.78
C ILE A 273 -18.60 25.60 11.86
N SER A 274 -19.27 25.43 13.00
CA SER A 274 -18.80 24.54 14.07
C SER A 274 -19.16 23.08 13.81
N GLU A 275 -18.57 22.17 14.59
CA GLU A 275 -18.96 20.75 14.59
C GLU A 275 -20.45 20.56 14.84
N TYR A 276 -21.03 21.34 15.75
CA TYR A 276 -22.45 21.30 16.08
C TYR A 276 -23.34 21.76 14.92
N ASP A 277 -22.94 22.84 14.24
CA ASP A 277 -23.67 23.35 13.08
C ASP A 277 -23.65 22.32 11.95
N PHE A 278 -22.51 21.67 11.70
CA PHE A 278 -22.37 20.61 10.70
C PHE A 278 -23.27 19.41 11.02
N LEU A 279 -23.29 18.95 12.27
CA LEU A 279 -24.17 17.84 12.68
C LEU A 279 -25.66 18.20 12.55
N SER A 280 -26.01 19.49 12.63
CA SER A 280 -27.38 19.97 12.40
C SER A 280 -27.76 20.03 10.91
N MET A 281 -26.80 19.92 9.99
CA MET A 281 -27.04 19.88 8.54
C MET A 281 -27.31 18.45 8.01
N ILE A 282 -27.17 17.44 8.85
CA ILE A 282 -27.33 16.03 8.48
C ILE A 282 -28.45 15.37 9.35
N PRO A 283 -29.16 14.36 8.83
CA PRO A 283 -30.30 13.73 9.51
C PRO A 283 -29.97 12.96 10.79
#